data_AF-A0A929YXD7-F1
#
_entry.id   AF-A0A929YXD7-F1
#
_cell.length_a   1.000
_cell.length_b   1.000
_cell.length_c   1.000
_cell.angle_alpha   90.00
_cell.angle_beta   90.00
_cell.angle_gamma   90.00
#
_symmetry.space_group_name_H-M   'P 1'
#
loop_
_entity.id
_entity.type
_entity.pdbx_description
1 polymer ?
#
loop_
_entity_poly.entity_id
_entity_poly.type
_entity_poly.pdbx_seq_one_letter_code
_entity_poly.pdbx_strand_id
1 'polypeptide(L)'
;MSFRHLLFSLCLSAGALAPLAVVAQPEPSMYGDRVKADVKLNYVYTLDEALALARAEKKPIFFNCFADWAIPCHGMNKYVFSDAEFADYMNRNFVNLYIDVSKRANAAVAKRYDIRRFAHFLVLDADGNILLRIVGGKKLPEFKEDVMRALSPKTSLPGLEAAYKKGKRDKKTLLAYLYDLNLADDKEQFDKVAQEYVATLKPKDYAKSENWFVVSKLITDRESPLYKNLLDNKEEFVKNNGQKVNDFVESLFYAEAAGYAAGSTPYNADAVLGLQIDARRANIPDTSVVYVACKLAQLRGEKRIAELLDYMRAKGDAFRYDRPSYELTFDFPDMTAEQTKRVVAYLREAATRNPGEAGKRLGFLADRLEKHDGVNFEQLSLKEALAKAAKEGKQVFVDCYTSWCGPCKKLAREVFPQPEVGKVLNARFVNLQIDMEKGEGPAVSKQFGINSFPTMLILNPDGTKVGSIVGYYPTERLLDEIAKVPTR
;
A
#
# COMPACT_ATOMS: atom_id res chain seq x y z
N MET A 1 -23.86 90.56 10.37
CA MET A 1 -23.80 91.01 8.96
C MET A 1 -23.19 89.90 8.13
N SER A 2 -23.83 89.61 7.00
CA SER A 2 -23.39 88.80 5.84
C SER A 2 -23.36 87.26 5.94
N PHE A 3 -24.33 86.69 5.23
CA PHE A 3 -24.36 85.38 4.59
C PHE A 3 -23.06 85.04 3.82
N ARG A 4 -22.67 83.76 3.77
CA ARG A 4 -22.16 83.13 2.54
C ARG A 4 -22.23 81.60 2.57
N HIS A 5 -22.61 81.09 1.40
CA HIS A 5 -23.15 79.79 1.03
C HIS A 5 -22.32 78.52 1.33
N LEU A 6 -23.06 77.43 1.55
CA LEU A 6 -22.69 76.04 1.26
C LEU A 6 -22.21 75.89 -0.19
N LEU A 7 -21.09 75.20 -0.39
CA LEU A 7 -20.80 74.44 -1.60
C LEU A 7 -20.11 73.13 -1.18
N PHE A 8 -20.86 72.03 -1.32
CA PHE A 8 -20.38 70.66 -1.22
C PHE A 8 -19.43 70.40 -2.39
N SER A 9 -18.19 69.99 -2.12
CA SER A 9 -17.30 69.41 -3.12
C SER A 9 -17.03 67.96 -2.74
N LEU A 10 -17.48 67.03 -3.59
CA LEU A 10 -17.13 65.62 -3.53
C LEU A 10 -15.61 65.46 -3.72
N CYS A 11 -14.93 64.90 -2.73
CA CYS A 11 -13.63 64.24 -2.94
C CYS A 11 -13.88 62.74 -3.10
N LEU A 12 -13.78 62.23 -4.33
CA LEU A 12 -13.56 60.81 -4.57
C LEU A 12 -12.13 60.47 -4.11
N SER A 13 -11.99 59.85 -2.95
CA SER A 13 -10.79 59.08 -2.63
C SER A 13 -10.97 57.66 -3.16
N ALA A 14 -10.30 57.34 -4.26
CA ALA A 14 -10.15 55.97 -4.75
C ALA A 14 -9.30 55.17 -3.76
N GLY A 15 -9.95 54.52 -2.80
CA GLY A 15 -9.32 53.50 -1.96
C GLY A 15 -9.13 52.23 -2.78
N ALA A 16 -7.89 51.95 -3.18
CA ALA A 16 -7.53 50.63 -3.68
C ALA A 16 -7.68 49.62 -2.53
N LEU A 17 -8.76 48.82 -2.57
CA LEU A 17 -8.91 47.63 -1.75
C LEU A 17 -7.85 46.62 -2.18
N ALA A 18 -6.76 46.52 -1.43
CA ALA A 18 -5.88 45.36 -1.50
C ALA A 18 -6.69 44.12 -1.07
N PRO A 19 -6.69 43.03 -1.85
CA PRO A 19 -7.41 41.83 -1.45
C PRO A 19 -6.73 41.26 -0.20
N LEU A 20 -7.52 41.07 0.86
CA LEU A 20 -7.13 40.29 2.03
C LEU A 20 -6.74 38.89 1.55
N ALA A 21 -5.44 38.61 1.45
CA ALA A 21 -4.93 37.27 1.24
C ALA A 21 -5.37 36.42 2.44
N VAL A 22 -6.32 35.52 2.22
CA VAL A 22 -6.69 34.49 3.19
C VAL A 22 -5.47 33.59 3.33
N VAL A 23 -4.73 33.75 4.43
CA VAL A 23 -3.64 32.82 4.79
C VAL A 23 -4.30 31.49 5.11
N ALA A 24 -4.19 30.52 4.20
CA ALA A 24 -4.69 29.17 4.42
C ALA A 24 -3.93 28.55 5.60
N GLN A 25 -4.59 28.44 6.76
CA GLN A 25 -4.04 27.74 7.91
C GLN A 25 -4.19 26.22 7.71
N PRO A 26 -3.27 25.40 8.25
CA PRO A 26 -3.41 23.94 8.20
C PRO A 26 -4.71 23.49 8.89
N GLU A 27 -5.50 22.67 8.20
CA GLU A 27 -6.70 22.07 8.80
C GLU A 27 -6.33 21.14 9.98
N PRO A 28 -7.24 20.93 10.95
CA PRO A 28 -7.02 19.95 12.02
C PRO A 28 -6.79 18.55 11.46
N SER A 29 -5.76 17.86 11.99
CA SER A 29 -5.43 16.49 11.57
C SER A 29 -6.50 15.48 11.99
N MET A 30 -6.74 14.47 11.14
CA MET A 30 -7.58 13.31 11.44
C MET A 30 -7.08 12.48 12.63
N TYR A 31 -5.81 12.64 13.01
CA TYR A 31 -5.21 11.97 14.17
C TYR A 31 -5.24 12.83 15.46
N GLY A 32 -5.79 14.04 15.39
CA GLY A 32 -5.84 14.98 16.50
C GLY A 32 -4.46 15.32 17.07
N ASP A 33 -4.37 15.54 18.37
CA ASP A 33 -3.13 15.97 19.03
C ASP A 33 -2.00 14.93 19.03
N ARG A 34 -2.28 13.66 18.68
CA ARG A 34 -1.28 12.58 18.68
C ARG A 34 -0.12 12.82 17.72
N VAL A 35 -0.39 13.56 16.65
CA VAL A 35 0.57 13.89 15.59
C VAL A 35 1.00 15.34 15.61
N LYS A 36 0.56 16.11 16.62
CA LYS A 36 0.93 17.52 16.77
C LYS A 36 2.44 17.65 16.85
N ALA A 37 2.97 18.56 16.06
CA ALA A 37 4.39 18.86 15.99
C ALA A 37 4.59 20.37 16.03
N ASP A 38 5.62 20.80 16.74
CA ASP A 38 6.08 22.19 16.76
C ASP A 38 6.98 22.43 15.54
N VAL A 39 6.36 22.58 14.36
CA VAL A 39 7.09 22.79 13.11
C VAL A 39 7.63 24.22 13.05
N LYS A 40 8.91 24.37 12.74
CA LYS A 40 9.64 25.64 12.77
C LYS A 40 9.97 26.22 11.40
N LEU A 41 9.56 25.56 10.31
CA LEU A 41 9.71 26.11 8.96
C LEU A 41 8.70 27.23 8.73
N ASN A 42 9.16 28.32 8.14
CA ASN A 42 8.33 29.43 7.69
C ASN A 42 7.68 29.05 6.36
N TYR A 43 6.45 28.52 6.44
CA TYR A 43 5.73 28.05 5.27
C TYR A 43 4.91 29.13 4.58
N VAL A 44 4.85 29.03 3.25
CA VAL A 44 3.76 29.54 2.42
C VAL A 44 2.89 28.38 1.96
N TYR A 45 1.66 28.67 1.53
CA TYR A 45 0.61 27.66 1.37
C TYR A 45 0.06 27.54 -0.06
N THR A 46 0.57 28.36 -0.99
CA THR A 46 0.19 28.29 -2.40
C THR A 46 1.42 28.26 -3.30
N LEU A 47 1.32 27.54 -4.42
CA LEU A 47 2.41 27.45 -5.39
C LEU A 47 2.73 28.82 -6.01
N ASP A 48 1.71 29.64 -6.29
CA ASP A 48 1.89 30.96 -6.90
C ASP A 48 2.65 31.92 -5.99
N GLU A 49 2.32 31.93 -4.69
CA GLU A 49 3.05 32.71 -3.69
C GLU A 49 4.51 32.22 -3.57
N ALA A 50 4.72 30.90 -3.52
CA ALA A 50 6.06 30.34 -3.46
C ALA A 50 6.92 30.73 -4.68
N LEU A 51 6.35 30.69 -5.89
CA LEU A 51 7.02 31.09 -7.13
C LEU A 51 7.36 32.58 -7.15
N ALA A 52 6.44 33.44 -6.69
CA ALA A 52 6.68 34.87 -6.59
C ALA A 52 7.83 35.19 -5.62
N LEU A 53 7.82 34.59 -4.43
CA LEU A 53 8.88 34.76 -3.42
C LEU A 53 10.21 34.19 -3.90
N ALA A 54 10.21 33.01 -4.55
CA ALA A 54 11.41 32.40 -5.07
C ALA A 54 12.13 33.30 -6.09
N ARG A 55 11.37 33.98 -6.96
CA ARG A 55 11.91 34.97 -7.90
C ARG A 55 12.45 36.21 -7.18
N ALA A 56 11.70 36.74 -6.21
CA ALA A 56 12.06 37.95 -5.48
C ALA A 56 13.31 37.75 -4.62
N GLU A 57 13.39 36.63 -3.89
CA GLU A 57 14.47 36.31 -2.96
C GLU A 57 15.65 35.58 -3.63
N LYS A 58 15.47 35.13 -4.88
CA LYS A 58 16.45 34.31 -5.63
C LYS A 58 16.81 33.01 -4.90
N LYS A 59 15.80 32.38 -4.29
CA LYS A 59 15.93 31.11 -3.56
C LYS A 59 15.15 30.01 -4.28
N PRO A 60 15.63 28.75 -4.25
CA PRO A 60 14.82 27.62 -4.66
C PRO A 60 13.65 27.40 -3.67
N ILE A 61 12.63 26.69 -4.13
CA ILE A 61 11.47 26.33 -3.31
C ILE A 61 11.69 24.94 -2.74
N PHE A 62 11.61 24.78 -1.42
CA PHE A 62 11.46 23.47 -0.80
C PHE A 62 9.97 23.18 -0.61
N PHE A 63 9.44 22.20 -1.33
CA PHE A 63 8.03 21.84 -1.31
C PHE A 63 7.79 20.55 -0.52
N ASN A 64 7.14 20.68 0.63
CA ASN A 64 6.57 19.60 1.43
C ASN A 64 5.19 19.19 0.87
N CYS A 65 5.15 18.12 0.08
CA CYS A 65 3.92 17.55 -0.47
C CYS A 65 3.25 16.66 0.58
N PHE A 66 2.42 17.27 1.42
CA PHE A 66 1.83 16.64 2.59
C PHE A 66 0.55 15.86 2.26
N ALA A 67 0.22 14.88 3.09
CA ALA A 67 -1.09 14.24 3.13
C ALA A 67 -1.39 13.83 4.57
N ASP A 68 -2.50 14.32 5.13
CA ASP A 68 -2.80 14.14 6.55
C ASP A 68 -2.98 12.67 6.96
N TRP A 69 -3.54 11.83 6.11
CA TRP A 69 -3.69 10.40 6.38
C TRP A 69 -2.37 9.60 6.31
N ALA A 70 -1.28 10.21 5.82
CA ALA A 70 0.01 9.53 5.68
C ALA A 70 0.86 9.73 6.94
N ILE A 71 0.89 8.71 7.82
CA ILE A 71 1.68 8.70 9.06
C ILE A 71 3.15 9.12 8.85
N PRO A 72 3.87 8.69 7.80
CA PRO A 72 5.25 9.14 7.56
C PRO A 72 5.41 10.66 7.42
N CYS A 73 4.42 11.38 6.87
CA CYS A 73 4.44 12.84 6.77
C CYS A 73 4.48 13.50 8.16
N HIS A 74 3.67 12.99 9.09
CA HIS A 74 3.66 13.44 10.49
C HIS A 74 4.98 13.14 11.20
N GLY A 75 5.62 12.01 10.88
CA GLY A 75 6.96 11.69 11.36
C GLY A 75 8.00 12.76 10.96
N MET A 76 7.96 13.22 9.71
CA MET A 76 8.86 14.29 9.24
C MET A 76 8.59 15.62 9.96
N ASN A 77 7.32 15.99 10.15
CA ASN A 77 6.95 17.18 10.93
C ASN A 77 7.52 17.11 12.36
N LYS A 78 7.42 15.94 13.00
CA LYS A 78 7.79 15.75 14.41
C LYS A 78 9.29 15.63 14.67
N TYR A 79 10.04 15.01 13.76
CA TYR A 79 11.45 14.66 14.01
C TYR A 79 12.45 15.41 13.14
N VAL A 80 12.01 16.09 12.09
CA VAL A 80 12.89 16.80 11.14
C VAL A 80 12.54 18.28 11.10
N PHE A 81 11.27 18.61 10.86
CA PHE A 81 10.82 19.99 10.66
C PHE A 81 10.60 20.78 11.96
N SER A 82 10.65 20.11 13.11
CA SER A 82 10.66 20.69 14.45
C SER A 82 12.06 20.97 14.98
N ASP A 83 13.10 20.48 14.30
CA ASP A 83 14.49 20.75 14.66
C ASP A 83 14.85 22.21 14.32
N ALA A 84 15.38 22.94 15.31
CA ALA A 84 15.61 24.37 15.19
C ALA A 84 16.76 24.70 14.22
N GLU A 85 17.87 23.95 14.28
CA GLU A 85 19.03 24.21 13.42
C GLU A 85 18.70 23.91 11.96
N PHE A 86 17.98 22.82 11.71
CA PHE A 86 17.49 22.49 10.38
C PHE A 86 16.50 23.54 9.87
N ALA A 87 15.50 23.92 10.67
CA ALA A 87 14.52 24.92 10.25
C ALA A 87 15.16 26.28 9.95
N ASP A 88 16.10 26.75 10.78
CA ASP A 88 16.86 27.99 10.55
C ASP A 88 17.67 27.92 9.25
N TYR A 89 18.26 26.77 8.94
CA TYR A 89 18.92 26.56 7.66
C TYR A 89 17.91 26.64 6.50
N MET A 90 16.78 25.93 6.60
CA MET A 90 15.76 25.92 5.54
C MET A 90 15.17 27.30 5.30
N ASN A 91 14.78 28.02 6.35
CA ASN A 91 14.22 29.38 6.29
C ASN A 91 15.18 30.40 5.65
N ARG A 92 16.50 30.20 5.81
CA ARG A 92 17.51 31.08 5.19
C ARG A 92 17.74 30.77 3.71
N ASN A 93 17.68 29.51 3.32
CA ASN A 93 18.15 29.07 1.99
C ASN A 93 17.03 28.74 1.00
N PHE A 94 15.80 28.55 1.48
CA PHE A 94 14.66 28.14 0.66
C PHE A 94 13.44 29.00 0.93
N VAL A 95 12.57 29.11 -0.07
CA VAL A 95 11.15 29.40 0.16
C VAL A 95 10.47 28.08 0.51
N ASN A 96 9.96 27.93 1.72
CA ASN A 96 9.35 26.67 2.15
C ASN A 96 7.85 26.68 1.79
N LEU A 97 7.45 25.76 0.92
CA LEU A 97 6.07 25.56 0.51
C LEU A 97 5.49 24.33 1.20
N TYR A 98 4.30 24.47 1.79
CA TYR A 98 3.52 23.37 2.32
C TYR A 98 2.16 23.31 1.61
N ILE A 99 1.83 22.16 1.04
CA ILE A 99 0.50 21.90 0.49
C ILE A 99 0.07 20.48 0.87
N ASP A 100 -1.14 20.34 1.42
CA ASP A 100 -1.81 19.04 1.49
C ASP A 100 -2.32 18.65 0.09
N VAL A 101 -1.51 17.88 -0.63
CA VAL A 101 -1.78 17.46 -2.00
C VAL A 101 -2.86 16.38 -2.11
N SER A 102 -3.34 15.84 -0.97
CA SER A 102 -4.46 14.90 -0.95
C SER A 102 -5.83 15.57 -1.07
N LYS A 103 -5.90 16.89 -0.86
CA LYS A 103 -7.15 17.66 -0.94
C LYS A 103 -7.54 17.92 -2.38
N ARG A 104 -8.84 17.85 -2.68
CA ARG A 104 -9.40 18.08 -4.02
C ARG A 104 -9.00 19.44 -4.61
N ALA A 105 -8.92 20.49 -3.78
CA ALA A 105 -8.49 21.83 -4.20
C ALA A 105 -7.05 21.84 -4.76
N ASN A 106 -6.20 20.91 -4.31
CA ASN A 106 -4.78 20.84 -4.67
C ASN A 106 -4.50 19.77 -5.75
N ALA A 107 -5.54 19.14 -6.31
CA ALA A 107 -5.40 18.08 -7.30
C ALA A 107 -4.60 18.52 -8.54
N ALA A 108 -4.73 19.79 -8.95
CA ALA A 108 -3.97 20.35 -10.07
C ALA A 108 -2.45 20.37 -9.79
N VAL A 109 -2.05 20.78 -8.57
CA VAL A 109 -0.65 20.79 -8.14
C VAL A 109 -0.11 19.36 -8.02
N ALA A 110 -0.88 18.45 -7.41
CA ALA A 110 -0.52 17.04 -7.29
C ALA A 110 -0.30 16.40 -8.67
N LYS A 111 -1.18 16.69 -9.63
CA LYS A 111 -1.08 16.21 -11.01
C LYS A 111 0.11 16.82 -11.75
N ARG A 112 0.35 18.13 -11.61
CA ARG A 112 1.48 18.84 -12.27
C ARG A 112 2.81 18.18 -11.94
N TYR A 113 3.00 17.76 -10.70
CA TYR A 113 4.25 17.18 -10.22
C TYR A 113 4.24 15.65 -10.07
N ASP A 114 3.19 14.99 -10.55
CA ASP A 114 3.04 13.54 -10.50
C ASP A 114 3.25 12.96 -9.09
N ILE A 115 2.57 13.53 -8.09
CA ILE A 115 2.70 13.08 -6.69
C ILE A 115 1.83 11.83 -6.47
N ARG A 116 2.47 10.66 -6.43
CA ARG A 116 1.79 9.34 -6.30
C ARG A 116 2.02 8.62 -4.97
N ARG A 117 3.01 9.05 -4.20
CA ARG A 117 3.45 8.45 -2.92
C ARG A 117 3.63 9.56 -1.88
N PHE A 118 3.66 9.20 -0.59
CA PHE A 118 3.60 10.15 0.53
C PHE A 118 4.75 9.96 1.52
N ALA A 119 5.04 11.03 2.29
CA ALA A 119 6.38 11.54 2.58
C ALA A 119 7.13 11.90 1.28
N HIS A 120 6.66 12.95 0.60
CA HIS A 120 7.17 13.35 -0.72
C HIS A 120 7.61 14.81 -0.66
N PHE A 121 8.80 15.08 -1.18
CA PHE A 121 9.38 16.43 -1.19
C PHE A 121 9.93 16.75 -2.57
N LEU A 122 9.79 18.01 -2.97
CA LEU A 122 10.43 18.54 -4.17
C LEU A 122 11.31 19.71 -3.79
N VAL A 123 12.40 19.88 -4.53
CA VAL A 123 13.07 21.17 -4.63
C VAL A 123 12.82 21.70 -6.02
N LEU A 124 12.30 22.92 -6.13
CA LEU A 124 11.97 23.57 -7.39
C LEU A 124 12.84 24.81 -7.61
N ASP A 125 13.09 25.14 -8.87
CA ASP A 125 13.59 26.47 -9.24
C ASP A 125 12.46 27.52 -9.19
N ALA A 126 12.81 28.78 -9.48
CA ALA A 126 11.86 29.89 -9.45
C ALA A 126 10.83 29.86 -10.60
N ASP A 127 11.00 28.98 -11.59
CA ASP A 127 10.04 28.70 -12.67
C ASP A 127 9.13 27.50 -12.33
N GLY A 128 9.41 26.82 -11.22
CA GLY A 128 8.67 25.66 -10.76
C GLY A 128 9.10 24.36 -11.43
N ASN A 129 10.28 24.31 -12.07
CA ASN A 129 10.88 23.08 -12.57
C ASN A 129 11.54 22.30 -11.43
N ILE A 130 11.54 20.97 -11.52
CA ILE A 130 12.09 20.09 -10.48
C ILE A 130 13.62 20.10 -10.54
N LEU A 131 14.27 20.51 -9.45
CA LEU A 131 15.71 20.38 -9.22
C LEU A 131 16.07 19.08 -8.50
N LEU A 132 15.16 18.58 -7.66
CA LEU A 132 15.28 17.32 -6.94
C LEU A 132 13.89 16.80 -6.55
N ARG A 133 13.73 15.48 -6.53
CA ARG A 133 12.59 14.78 -5.97
C ARG A 133 13.07 13.81 -4.89
N ILE A 134 12.39 13.80 -3.76
CA ILE A 134 12.65 12.90 -2.64
C ILE A 134 11.35 12.18 -2.30
N VAL A 135 11.33 10.86 -2.51
CA VAL A 135 10.22 9.96 -2.17
C VAL A 135 10.63 9.14 -0.95
N GLY A 136 9.91 9.31 0.15
CA GLY A 136 10.26 8.77 1.46
C GLY A 136 10.88 9.82 2.39
N GLY A 137 10.94 9.48 3.68
CA GLY A 137 11.55 10.32 4.71
C GLY A 137 12.87 9.73 5.20
N LYS A 138 13.77 10.61 5.67
CA LYS A 138 14.98 10.25 6.41
C LYS A 138 15.05 11.08 7.69
N LYS A 139 15.87 10.62 8.64
CA LYS A 139 16.24 11.43 9.80
C LYS A 139 17.29 12.47 9.39
N LEU A 140 17.59 13.38 10.32
CA LEU A 140 18.75 14.24 10.23
C LEU A 140 20.01 13.46 10.68
N PRO A 141 21.18 13.71 10.07
CA PRO A 141 21.45 14.77 9.07
C PRO A 141 21.13 14.38 7.61
N GLU A 142 20.85 13.11 7.30
CA GLU A 142 20.79 12.60 5.92
C GLU A 142 19.72 13.29 5.08
N PHE A 143 18.57 13.64 5.67
CA PHE A 143 17.54 14.39 4.95
C PHE A 143 18.02 15.79 4.51
N LYS A 144 18.80 16.47 5.35
CA LYS A 144 19.39 17.78 5.01
C LYS A 144 20.37 17.64 3.85
N GLU A 145 21.22 16.60 3.90
CA GLU A 145 22.17 16.31 2.84
C GLU A 145 21.48 16.04 1.50
N ASP A 146 20.37 15.30 1.50
CA ASP A 146 19.56 15.07 0.30
C ASP A 146 19.05 16.38 -0.30
N VAL A 147 18.39 17.23 0.52
CA VAL A 147 17.83 18.51 0.06
C VAL A 147 18.92 19.41 -0.53
N MET A 148 20.10 19.44 0.08
CA MET A 148 21.24 20.26 -0.37
C MET A 148 21.76 19.89 -1.76
N ARG A 149 21.48 18.68 -2.27
CA ARG A 149 21.91 18.26 -3.61
C ARG A 149 21.32 19.12 -4.72
N ALA A 150 20.13 19.68 -4.49
CA ALA A 150 19.45 20.57 -5.43
C ALA A 150 20.15 21.94 -5.62
N LEU A 151 21.05 22.33 -4.70
CA LEU A 151 21.64 23.67 -4.66
C LEU A 151 22.77 23.90 -5.67
N SER A 152 23.22 22.87 -6.39
CA SER A 152 24.29 22.99 -7.39
C SER A 152 23.93 22.26 -8.67
N PRO A 153 24.13 22.87 -9.85
CA PRO A 153 23.96 22.20 -11.14
C PRO A 153 24.83 20.96 -11.33
N LYS A 154 25.88 20.77 -10.51
CA LYS A 154 26.72 19.56 -10.58
C LYS A 154 26.17 18.38 -9.78
N THR A 155 25.19 18.63 -8.91
CA THR A 155 24.62 17.63 -7.99
C THR A 155 23.10 17.55 -8.06
N SER A 156 22.43 18.51 -8.69
CA SER A 156 20.98 18.49 -8.93
C SER A 156 20.62 17.41 -9.94
N LEU A 157 19.40 16.87 -9.84
CA LEU A 157 18.91 15.83 -10.75
C LEU A 157 18.98 16.26 -12.23
N PRO A 158 18.48 17.44 -12.66
CA PRO A 158 18.58 17.88 -14.06
C PRO A 158 20.03 18.01 -14.56
N GLY A 159 20.92 18.48 -13.67
CA GLY A 159 22.34 18.67 -14.01
C GLY A 159 23.09 17.34 -14.19
N LEU A 160 22.81 16.35 -13.34
CA LEU A 160 23.35 15.00 -13.47
C LEU A 160 22.78 14.27 -14.68
N GLU A 161 21.47 14.41 -14.92
CA GLU A 161 20.83 13.88 -16.12
C GLU A 161 21.43 14.49 -17.40
N ALA A 162 21.64 15.81 -17.44
CA ALA A 162 22.27 16.48 -18.56
C ALA A 162 23.72 16.01 -18.78
N ALA A 163 24.49 15.80 -17.71
CA ALA A 163 25.84 15.24 -17.80
C ALA A 163 25.83 13.81 -18.36
N TYR A 164 24.91 12.97 -17.89
CA TYR A 164 24.70 11.62 -18.41
C TYR A 164 24.29 11.63 -19.90
N LYS A 165 23.35 12.50 -20.31
CA LYS A 165 22.94 12.65 -21.71
C LYS A 165 24.10 13.12 -22.61
N LYS A 166 25.05 13.89 -22.08
CA LYS A 166 26.28 14.32 -22.78
C LYS A 166 27.40 13.28 -22.80
N GLY A 167 27.14 12.05 -22.34
CA GLY A 167 28.12 10.96 -22.38
C GLY A 167 29.09 10.94 -21.20
N LYS A 168 28.91 11.77 -20.16
CA LYS A 168 29.75 11.70 -18.96
C LYS A 168 29.44 10.41 -18.19
N ARG A 169 30.43 9.51 -18.08
CA ARG A 169 30.31 8.17 -17.47
C ARG A 169 31.33 7.93 -16.36
N ASP A 170 31.96 8.97 -15.82
CA ASP A 170 32.84 8.77 -14.66
C ASP A 170 32.04 8.29 -13.43
N LYS A 171 32.70 7.49 -12.61
CA LYS A 171 32.11 6.83 -11.44
C LYS A 171 31.40 7.80 -10.49
N LYS A 172 31.99 8.96 -10.21
CA LYS A 172 31.43 9.94 -9.26
C LYS A 172 30.11 10.50 -9.78
N THR A 173 30.05 10.86 -11.07
CA THR A 173 28.84 11.37 -11.71
C THR A 173 27.75 10.30 -11.76
N LEU A 174 28.09 9.07 -12.16
CA LEU A 174 27.10 7.97 -12.26
C LEU A 174 26.51 7.60 -10.91
N LEU A 175 27.33 7.45 -9.87
CA LEU A 175 26.84 7.15 -8.52
C LEU A 175 25.97 8.29 -7.96
N ALA A 176 26.34 9.54 -8.19
CA ALA A 176 25.52 10.68 -7.79
C ALA A 176 24.17 10.70 -8.51
N TYR A 177 24.15 10.36 -9.81
CA TYR A 177 22.91 10.30 -10.60
C TYR A 177 22.01 9.15 -10.16
N LEU A 178 22.59 7.95 -9.98
CA LEU A 178 21.87 6.78 -9.45
C LEU A 178 21.24 7.05 -8.10
N TYR A 179 21.93 7.79 -7.24
CA TYR A 179 21.38 8.21 -5.96
C TYR A 179 20.14 9.08 -6.11
N ASP A 180 20.16 10.08 -7.01
CA ASP A 180 19.01 10.96 -7.25
C ASP A 180 17.85 10.25 -7.94
N LEU A 181 18.12 9.34 -8.87
CA LEU A 181 17.10 8.50 -9.48
C LEU A 181 16.40 7.64 -8.42
N ASN A 182 17.17 7.09 -7.48
CA ASN A 182 16.61 6.35 -6.36
C ASN A 182 15.81 7.24 -5.39
N LEU A 183 16.30 8.45 -5.08
CA LEU A 183 15.52 9.41 -4.28
C LEU A 183 14.22 9.79 -4.98
N ALA A 184 14.24 9.91 -6.30
CA ALA A 184 13.09 10.24 -7.12
C ALA A 184 12.12 9.07 -7.34
N ASP A 185 12.48 7.85 -6.90
CA ASP A 185 11.74 6.60 -7.20
C ASP A 185 11.62 6.34 -8.72
N ASP A 186 12.57 6.83 -9.52
CA ASP A 186 12.66 6.62 -10.97
C ASP A 186 13.36 5.30 -11.27
N LYS A 187 12.63 4.19 -11.06
CA LYS A 187 13.17 2.84 -11.17
C LYS A 187 13.67 2.51 -12.58
N GLU A 188 12.93 2.90 -13.61
CA GLU A 188 13.26 2.56 -15.00
C GLU A 188 14.61 3.15 -15.40
N GLN A 189 14.78 4.45 -15.18
CA GLN A 189 16.02 5.12 -15.49
C GLN A 189 17.15 4.69 -14.52
N PHE A 190 16.83 4.41 -13.25
CA PHE A 190 17.80 3.84 -12.30
C PHE A 190 18.36 2.51 -12.81
N ASP A 191 17.51 1.54 -13.16
CA ASP A 191 17.92 0.20 -13.57
C ASP A 191 18.83 0.27 -14.80
N LYS A 192 18.47 1.09 -15.80
CA LYS A 192 19.28 1.31 -17.00
C LYS A 192 20.68 1.81 -16.66
N VAL A 193 20.77 2.89 -15.88
CA VAL A 193 22.06 3.50 -15.52
C VAL A 193 22.86 2.57 -14.60
N ALA A 194 22.19 1.82 -13.74
CA ALA A 194 22.81 0.91 -12.79
C ALA A 194 23.44 -0.28 -13.53
N GLN A 195 22.76 -0.83 -14.52
CA GLN A 195 23.29 -1.88 -15.39
C GLN A 195 24.50 -1.39 -16.19
N GLU A 196 24.43 -0.18 -16.78
CA GLU A 196 25.58 0.44 -17.45
C GLU A 196 26.77 0.58 -16.49
N TYR A 197 26.54 1.08 -15.28
CA TYR A 197 27.58 1.26 -14.27
C TYR A 197 28.21 -0.08 -13.86
N VAL A 198 27.39 -1.07 -13.49
CA VAL A 198 27.87 -2.39 -13.04
C VAL A 198 28.62 -3.13 -14.14
N ALA A 199 28.22 -2.99 -15.41
CA ALA A 199 28.94 -3.56 -16.55
C ALA A 199 30.38 -3.03 -16.71
N THR A 200 30.70 -1.86 -16.13
CA THR A 200 32.09 -1.34 -16.12
C THR A 200 32.95 -1.90 -14.98
N LEU A 201 32.34 -2.57 -14.00
CA LEU A 201 33.02 -3.09 -12.83
C LEU A 201 33.57 -4.50 -13.10
N LYS A 202 34.69 -4.84 -12.47
CA LYS A 202 35.15 -6.23 -12.41
C LYS A 202 34.40 -6.95 -11.27
N PRO A 203 34.17 -8.27 -11.34
CA PRO A 203 33.44 -9.00 -10.29
C PRO A 203 33.99 -8.77 -8.87
N LYS A 204 35.33 -8.73 -8.70
CA LYS A 204 35.97 -8.42 -7.41
C LYS A 204 35.67 -7.02 -6.85
N ASP A 205 35.20 -6.10 -7.70
CA ASP A 205 34.88 -4.74 -7.29
C ASP A 205 33.42 -4.62 -6.80
N TYR A 206 32.56 -5.63 -7.00
CA TYR A 206 31.17 -5.58 -6.57
C TYR A 206 31.03 -5.45 -5.04
N ALA A 207 31.93 -6.09 -4.29
CA ALA A 207 31.93 -6.07 -2.83
C ALA A 207 32.36 -4.72 -2.21
N LYS A 208 32.91 -3.79 -3.00
CA LYS A 208 33.37 -2.49 -2.48
C LYS A 208 32.20 -1.67 -1.93
N SER A 209 32.42 -0.98 -0.81
CA SER A 209 31.35 -0.28 -0.08
C SER A 209 30.64 0.78 -0.92
N GLU A 210 31.35 1.45 -1.82
CA GLU A 210 30.77 2.42 -2.75
C GLU A 210 29.83 1.82 -3.81
N ASN A 211 29.94 0.51 -4.09
CA ASN A 211 29.19 -0.18 -5.13
C ASN A 211 27.97 -0.92 -4.56
N TRP A 212 28.00 -1.25 -3.28
CA TRP A 212 26.94 -2.01 -2.61
C TRP A 212 25.54 -1.47 -2.87
N PHE A 213 25.37 -0.14 -2.80
CA PHE A 213 24.07 0.50 -3.03
C PHE A 213 23.47 0.16 -4.40
N VAL A 214 24.30 0.11 -5.45
CA VAL A 214 23.86 -0.19 -6.82
C VAL A 214 23.71 -1.70 -7.00
N VAL A 215 24.72 -2.48 -6.58
CA VAL A 215 24.74 -3.94 -6.75
C VAL A 215 23.56 -4.59 -6.03
N SER A 216 23.29 -4.22 -4.78
CA SER A 216 22.16 -4.78 -4.01
C SER A 216 20.80 -4.47 -4.64
N LYS A 217 20.63 -3.32 -5.29
CA LYS A 217 19.38 -2.94 -5.97
C LYS A 217 19.14 -3.68 -7.28
N LEU A 218 20.20 -4.13 -7.95
CA LEU A 218 20.10 -4.94 -9.15
C LEU A 218 19.87 -6.43 -8.85
N ILE A 219 20.13 -6.86 -7.62
CA ILE A 219 19.81 -8.22 -7.18
C ILE A 219 18.32 -8.26 -6.80
N THR A 220 17.49 -8.72 -7.74
CA THR A 220 16.04 -8.84 -7.56
C THR A 220 15.59 -10.25 -7.14
N ASP A 221 16.46 -11.24 -7.34
CA ASP A 221 16.17 -12.65 -7.13
C ASP A 221 17.47 -13.44 -6.91
N ARG A 222 17.30 -14.68 -6.41
CA ARG A 222 18.39 -15.62 -6.10
C ARG A 222 18.97 -16.32 -7.32
N GLU A 223 18.44 -16.11 -8.52
CA GLU A 223 18.94 -16.73 -9.75
C GLU A 223 19.91 -15.84 -10.53
N SER A 224 19.88 -14.54 -10.26
CA SER A 224 20.70 -13.54 -10.92
C SER A 224 22.22 -13.82 -10.79
N PRO A 225 23.03 -13.52 -11.83
CA PRO A 225 24.48 -13.66 -11.75
C PRO A 225 25.12 -12.82 -10.63
N LEU A 226 24.55 -11.65 -10.32
CA LEU A 226 25.01 -10.80 -9.23
C LEU A 226 24.78 -11.44 -7.86
N TYR A 227 23.64 -12.12 -7.67
CA TYR A 227 23.39 -12.87 -6.44
C TYR A 227 24.37 -14.03 -6.27
N LYS A 228 24.59 -14.81 -7.35
CA LYS A 228 25.55 -15.92 -7.34
C LYS A 228 26.94 -15.44 -6.94
N ASN A 229 27.40 -14.35 -7.56
CA ASN A 229 28.68 -13.74 -7.19
C ASN A 229 28.70 -13.24 -5.73
N LEU A 230 27.61 -12.64 -5.24
CA LEU A 230 27.49 -12.22 -3.86
C LEU A 230 27.66 -13.40 -2.91
N LEU A 231 26.97 -14.52 -3.15
CA LEU A 231 27.08 -15.71 -2.31
C LEU A 231 28.48 -16.33 -2.34
N ASP A 232 29.06 -16.49 -3.55
CA ASP A 232 30.40 -17.06 -3.71
C ASP A 232 31.48 -16.22 -3.00
N ASN A 233 31.25 -14.92 -2.84
CA ASN A 233 32.19 -13.96 -2.22
C ASN A 233 31.61 -13.31 -0.96
N LYS A 234 30.66 -13.98 -0.27
CA LYS A 234 29.87 -13.39 0.81
C LYS A 234 30.72 -12.80 1.93
N GLU A 235 31.81 -13.48 2.29
CA GLU A 235 32.74 -13.00 3.33
C GLU A 235 33.35 -11.64 2.98
N GLU A 236 33.71 -11.41 1.73
CA GLU A 236 34.26 -10.13 1.28
C GLU A 236 33.19 -9.02 1.29
N PHE A 237 31.97 -9.35 0.84
CA PHE A 237 30.85 -8.42 0.93
C PHE A 237 30.58 -8.02 2.39
N VAL A 238 30.48 -9.00 3.31
CA VAL A 238 30.27 -8.76 4.74
C VAL A 238 31.42 -7.97 5.35
N LYS A 239 32.67 -8.28 5.01
CA LYS A 239 33.84 -7.52 5.47
C LYS A 239 33.77 -6.05 5.08
N ASN A 240 33.36 -5.75 3.85
CA ASN A 240 33.35 -4.39 3.32
C ASN A 240 32.08 -3.59 3.65
N ASN A 241 30.96 -4.28 3.90
CA ASN A 241 29.63 -3.65 4.04
C ASN A 241 28.96 -3.91 5.39
N GLY A 242 29.46 -4.86 6.16
CA GLY A 242 28.93 -5.25 7.46
C GLY A 242 27.66 -6.10 7.38
N GLN A 243 26.95 -6.13 8.50
CA GLN A 243 25.80 -7.02 8.75
C GLN A 243 24.65 -6.86 7.75
N LYS A 244 24.48 -5.67 7.15
CA LYS A 244 23.43 -5.39 6.15
C LYS A 244 23.46 -6.33 4.94
N VAL A 245 24.61 -6.95 4.64
CA VAL A 245 24.71 -7.97 3.58
C VAL A 245 23.98 -9.25 3.98
N ASN A 246 24.17 -9.70 5.23
CA ASN A 246 23.48 -10.88 5.74
C ASN A 246 21.98 -10.62 5.80
N ASP A 247 21.57 -9.45 6.30
CA ASP A 247 20.16 -9.06 6.38
C ASP A 247 19.52 -8.98 4.98
N PHE A 248 20.27 -8.47 3.99
CA PHE A 248 19.82 -8.44 2.59
C PHE A 248 19.63 -9.85 2.03
N VAL A 249 20.61 -10.74 2.20
CA VAL A 249 20.51 -12.14 1.75
C VAL A 249 19.32 -12.81 2.42
N GLU A 250 19.19 -12.72 3.75
CA GLU A 250 18.06 -13.28 4.50
C GLU A 250 16.71 -12.77 3.97
N SER A 251 16.61 -11.49 3.60
CA SER A 251 15.37 -10.91 3.08
C SER A 251 14.91 -11.54 1.76
N LEU A 252 15.83 -11.96 0.89
CA LEU A 252 15.50 -12.64 -0.38
C LEU A 252 14.86 -14.00 -0.11
N PHE A 253 15.43 -14.77 0.82
CA PHE A 253 14.87 -16.06 1.24
C PHE A 253 13.53 -15.91 1.95
N TYR A 254 13.41 -14.89 2.82
CA TYR A 254 12.17 -14.64 3.54
C TYR A 254 11.04 -14.25 2.58
N ALA A 255 11.30 -13.43 1.57
CA ALA A 255 10.31 -13.04 0.57
C ALA A 255 9.70 -14.25 -0.15
N GLU A 256 10.53 -15.23 -0.53
CA GLU A 256 10.04 -16.48 -1.14
C GLU A 256 9.29 -17.36 -0.14
N ALA A 257 9.85 -17.56 1.07
CA ALA A 257 9.22 -18.39 2.10
C ALA A 257 7.88 -17.83 2.56
N ALA A 258 7.76 -16.50 2.65
CA ALA A 258 6.57 -15.80 3.10
C ALA A 258 5.36 -16.10 2.21
N GLY A 259 5.53 -16.20 0.89
CA GLY A 259 4.43 -16.50 -0.03
C GLY A 259 3.80 -17.88 0.23
N TYR A 260 4.64 -18.90 0.44
CA TYR A 260 4.15 -20.24 0.80
C TYR A 260 3.53 -20.27 2.21
N ALA A 261 4.17 -19.60 3.17
CA ALA A 261 3.70 -19.53 4.54
C ALA A 261 2.34 -18.81 4.67
N ALA A 262 2.13 -17.74 3.89
CA ALA A 262 0.88 -16.99 3.79
C ALA A 262 -0.15 -17.64 2.85
N GLY A 263 0.23 -18.69 2.11
CA GLY A 263 -0.65 -19.41 1.19
C GLY A 263 -1.01 -18.63 -0.07
N SER A 264 -0.35 -17.49 -0.33
CA SER A 264 -0.49 -16.77 -1.60
C SER A 264 0.25 -17.48 -2.74
N THR A 265 1.23 -18.31 -2.41
CA THR A 265 1.92 -19.21 -3.34
C THR A 265 1.47 -20.66 -3.06
N PRO A 266 0.99 -21.41 -4.08
CA PRO A 266 0.63 -22.82 -3.91
C PRO A 266 1.79 -23.64 -3.34
N TYR A 267 1.52 -24.48 -2.35
CA TYR A 267 2.57 -25.28 -1.70
C TYR A 267 3.23 -26.26 -2.68
N ASN A 268 4.55 -26.30 -2.65
CA ASN A 268 5.38 -27.28 -3.34
C ASN A 268 6.47 -27.76 -2.37
N ALA A 269 6.44 -29.05 -2.03
CA ALA A 269 7.32 -29.63 -1.03
C ALA A 269 8.81 -29.55 -1.43
N ASP A 270 9.12 -29.82 -2.70
CA ASP A 270 10.49 -29.78 -3.23
C ASP A 270 11.03 -28.34 -3.25
N ALA A 271 10.19 -27.37 -3.62
CA ALA A 271 10.56 -25.96 -3.64
C ALA A 271 10.86 -25.44 -2.22
N VAL A 272 10.01 -25.77 -1.24
CA VAL A 272 10.23 -25.35 0.17
C VAL A 272 11.44 -26.06 0.77
N LEU A 273 11.67 -27.33 0.46
CA LEU A 273 12.87 -28.05 0.90
C LEU A 273 14.14 -27.47 0.26
N GLY A 274 14.11 -27.19 -1.05
CA GLY A 274 15.20 -26.54 -1.78
C GLY A 274 15.55 -25.18 -1.15
N LEU A 275 14.53 -24.37 -0.83
CA LEU A 275 14.72 -23.08 -0.16
C LEU A 275 15.45 -23.21 1.19
N GLN A 276 15.11 -24.23 1.99
CA GLN A 276 15.81 -24.49 3.26
C GLN A 276 17.27 -24.93 3.06
N ILE A 277 17.53 -25.77 2.06
CA ILE A 277 18.88 -26.23 1.72
C ILE A 277 19.74 -25.05 1.26
N ASP A 278 19.21 -24.24 0.36
CA ASP A 278 19.89 -23.05 -0.16
C ASP A 278 20.13 -22.01 0.94
N ALA A 279 19.19 -21.83 1.88
CA ALA A 279 19.36 -20.94 3.02
C ALA A 279 20.54 -21.37 3.90
N ARG A 280 20.70 -22.69 4.12
CA ARG A 280 21.85 -23.22 4.87
C ARG A 280 23.16 -23.00 4.11
N ARG A 281 23.17 -23.23 2.79
CA ARG A 281 24.33 -22.96 1.94
C ARG A 281 24.71 -21.48 1.92
N ALA A 282 23.72 -20.60 2.02
CA ALA A 282 23.92 -19.16 2.15
C ALA A 282 24.32 -18.72 3.57
N ASN A 283 24.57 -19.63 4.50
CA ASN A 283 24.89 -19.36 5.90
C ASN A 283 23.82 -18.50 6.60
N ILE A 284 22.54 -18.75 6.33
CA ILE A 284 21.45 -18.18 7.12
C ILE A 284 21.34 -18.97 8.44
N PRO A 285 21.31 -18.31 9.61
CA PRO A 285 21.20 -19.01 10.89
C PRO A 285 19.91 -19.80 11.00
N ASP A 286 19.94 -21.01 11.58
CA ASP A 286 18.72 -21.83 11.81
C ASP A 286 17.68 -21.14 12.72
N THR A 287 18.08 -20.09 13.46
CA THR A 287 17.20 -19.23 14.25
C THR A 287 16.47 -18.17 13.43
N SER A 288 16.80 -18.02 12.15
CA SER A 288 16.18 -17.07 11.22
C SER A 288 14.68 -17.33 11.04
N VAL A 289 13.93 -16.25 10.85
CA VAL A 289 12.51 -16.30 10.50
C VAL A 289 12.26 -17.03 9.17
N VAL A 290 13.26 -17.14 8.28
CA VAL A 290 13.18 -17.93 7.04
C VAL A 290 12.78 -19.37 7.34
N TYR A 291 13.45 -20.04 8.29
CA TYR A 291 13.14 -21.42 8.65
C TYR A 291 11.78 -21.54 9.34
N VAL A 292 11.36 -20.51 10.08
CA VAL A 292 10.03 -20.45 10.68
C VAL A 292 8.95 -20.36 9.60
N ALA A 293 9.15 -19.51 8.59
CA ALA A 293 8.27 -19.40 7.44
C ALA A 293 8.21 -20.70 6.63
N CYS A 294 9.35 -21.33 6.36
CA CYS A 294 9.40 -22.61 5.66
C CYS A 294 8.67 -23.73 6.42
N LYS A 295 8.80 -23.80 7.75
CA LYS A 295 8.07 -24.80 8.54
C LYS A 295 6.57 -24.52 8.57
N LEU A 296 6.17 -23.25 8.67
CA LEU A 296 4.77 -22.84 8.59
C LEU A 296 4.18 -23.22 7.22
N ALA A 297 4.91 -22.95 6.14
CA ALA A 297 4.54 -23.34 4.78
C ALA A 297 4.33 -24.86 4.63
N GLN A 298 5.24 -25.67 5.19
CA GLN A 298 5.12 -27.12 5.20
C GLN A 298 3.84 -27.59 5.91
N LEU A 299 3.63 -27.15 7.16
CA LEU A 299 2.46 -27.55 7.95
C LEU A 299 1.15 -27.14 7.28
N ARG A 300 1.13 -25.95 6.67
CA ARG A 300 0.01 -25.43 5.89
C ARG A 300 -0.29 -26.31 4.68
N GLY A 301 0.73 -26.57 3.87
CA GLY A 301 0.64 -27.32 2.62
C GLY A 301 0.24 -28.79 2.82
N GLU A 302 0.72 -29.40 3.90
CA GLU A 302 0.35 -30.76 4.33
C GLU A 302 -1.02 -30.81 5.03
N LYS A 303 -1.74 -29.68 5.14
CA LYS A 303 -3.03 -29.54 5.83
C LYS A 303 -3.00 -29.99 7.30
N ARG A 304 -1.84 -29.86 7.97
CA ARG A 304 -1.63 -30.23 9.39
C ARG A 304 -2.02 -29.07 10.31
N ILE A 305 -3.31 -28.70 10.28
CA ILE A 305 -3.84 -27.49 10.92
C ILE A 305 -3.52 -27.45 12.42
N ALA A 306 -3.73 -28.55 13.16
CA ALA A 306 -3.48 -28.56 14.61
C ALA A 306 -2.02 -28.21 14.94
N GLU A 307 -1.09 -28.86 14.25
CA GLU A 307 0.34 -28.65 14.43
C GLU A 307 0.78 -27.27 13.96
N LEU A 308 0.14 -26.74 12.91
CA LEU A 308 0.35 -25.36 12.45
C LEU A 308 0.02 -24.35 13.55
N LEU A 309 -1.13 -24.50 14.21
CA LEU A 309 -1.55 -23.59 15.28
C LEU A 309 -0.58 -23.68 16.47
N ASP A 310 -0.19 -24.89 16.89
CA ASP A 310 0.77 -25.09 17.97
C ASP A 310 2.15 -24.52 17.62
N TYR A 311 2.60 -24.70 16.38
CA TYR A 311 3.82 -24.11 15.88
C TYR A 311 3.79 -22.59 15.93
N MET A 312 2.67 -21.98 15.52
CA MET A 312 2.50 -20.54 15.60
C MET A 312 2.41 -20.02 17.04
N ARG A 313 1.86 -20.79 17.99
CA ARG A 313 1.96 -20.43 19.42
C ARG A 313 3.42 -20.40 19.87
N ALA A 314 4.20 -21.41 19.50
CA ALA A 314 5.57 -21.57 19.97
C ALA A 314 6.61 -20.66 19.27
N LYS A 315 6.41 -20.36 17.98
CA LYS A 315 7.42 -19.70 17.12
C LYS A 315 6.91 -18.46 16.40
N GLY A 316 5.63 -18.11 16.53
CA GLY A 316 5.02 -17.00 15.79
C GLY A 316 5.63 -15.63 16.09
N ASP A 317 6.27 -15.44 17.24
CA ASP A 317 6.92 -14.16 17.59
C ASP A 317 8.13 -13.84 16.70
N ALA A 318 8.68 -14.84 16.00
CA ALA A 318 9.71 -14.62 14.99
C ALA A 318 9.24 -13.70 13.84
N PHE A 319 7.93 -13.69 13.53
CA PHE A 319 7.34 -12.81 12.52
C PHE A 319 7.11 -11.37 13.02
N ARG A 320 7.34 -11.09 14.31
CA ARG A 320 7.18 -9.75 14.91
C ARG A 320 5.84 -9.10 14.52
N TYR A 321 5.89 -7.91 13.93
CA TYR A 321 4.71 -7.14 13.53
C TYR A 321 3.91 -7.78 12.39
N ASP A 322 4.50 -8.72 11.63
CA ASP A 322 3.85 -9.39 10.50
C ASP A 322 3.07 -10.64 10.92
N ARG A 323 3.21 -11.09 12.17
CA ARG A 323 2.51 -12.28 12.69
C ARG A 323 0.99 -12.25 12.42
N PRO A 324 0.25 -11.16 12.69
CA PRO A 324 -1.18 -11.09 12.41
C PRO A 324 -1.53 -11.26 10.92
N SER A 325 -0.64 -10.83 10.02
CA SER A 325 -0.85 -10.97 8.57
C SER A 325 -0.92 -12.43 8.15
N TYR A 326 -0.13 -13.31 8.78
CA TYR A 326 -0.22 -14.75 8.55
C TYR A 326 -1.46 -15.36 9.21
N GLU A 327 -1.74 -14.99 10.46
CA GLU A 327 -2.89 -15.51 11.23
C GLU A 327 -4.23 -15.18 10.55
N LEU A 328 -4.34 -14.02 9.90
CA LEU A 328 -5.50 -13.61 9.10
C LEU A 328 -5.74 -14.47 7.85
N THR A 329 -4.78 -15.32 7.47
CA THR A 329 -4.93 -16.27 6.36
C THR A 329 -5.35 -17.67 6.82
N PHE A 330 -5.60 -17.87 8.12
CA PHE A 330 -6.00 -19.18 8.68
C PHE A 330 -7.50 -19.45 8.45
N ASP A 331 -7.96 -19.16 7.25
CA ASP A 331 -9.23 -19.60 6.72
C ASP A 331 -8.94 -20.67 5.67
N PHE A 332 -8.75 -21.90 6.15
CA PHE A 332 -8.37 -23.02 5.29
C PHE A 332 -9.61 -23.58 4.59
N PRO A 333 -9.55 -23.88 3.28
CA PRO A 333 -10.63 -24.57 2.61
C PRO A 333 -10.81 -25.97 3.22
N ASP A 334 -12.06 -26.44 3.30
CA ASP A 334 -12.44 -27.78 3.73
C ASP A 334 -12.11 -28.15 5.20
N MET A 335 -12.11 -27.18 6.11
CA MET A 335 -11.97 -27.47 7.55
C MET A 335 -13.16 -28.28 8.09
N THR A 336 -12.87 -29.31 8.89
CA THR A 336 -13.90 -29.97 9.70
C THR A 336 -14.42 -29.02 10.79
N ALA A 337 -15.58 -29.34 11.39
CA ALA A 337 -16.11 -28.57 12.51
C ALA A 337 -15.12 -28.48 13.70
N GLU A 338 -14.43 -29.58 14.00
CA GLU A 338 -13.41 -29.63 15.05
C GLU A 338 -12.18 -28.77 14.69
N GLN A 339 -11.72 -28.83 13.44
CA GLN A 339 -10.62 -27.96 12.98
C GLN A 339 -11.01 -26.48 13.04
N THR A 340 -12.23 -26.15 12.61
CA THR A 340 -12.76 -24.78 12.69
C THR A 340 -12.76 -24.30 14.13
N LYS A 341 -13.31 -25.09 15.06
CA LYS A 341 -13.35 -24.72 16.48
C LYS A 341 -11.95 -24.41 17.04
N ARG A 342 -10.95 -25.20 16.66
CA ARG A 342 -9.54 -24.98 17.05
C ARG A 342 -8.98 -23.69 16.47
N VAL A 343 -9.23 -23.42 15.19
CA VAL A 343 -8.78 -22.18 14.53
C VAL A 343 -9.46 -20.96 15.16
N VAL A 344 -10.78 -20.99 15.39
CA VAL A 344 -11.53 -19.93 16.07
C VAL A 344 -10.94 -19.63 17.44
N ALA A 345 -10.71 -20.66 18.25
CA ALA A 345 -10.12 -20.49 19.58
C ALA A 345 -8.74 -19.82 19.48
N TYR A 346 -7.88 -20.30 18.57
CA TYR A 346 -6.58 -19.69 18.32
C TYR A 346 -6.68 -18.23 17.88
N LEU A 347 -7.61 -17.89 16.98
CA LEU A 347 -7.78 -16.52 16.49
C LEU A 347 -8.31 -15.57 17.57
N ARG A 348 -9.15 -16.06 18.50
CA ARG A 348 -9.58 -15.30 19.69
C ARG A 348 -8.40 -15.03 20.63
N GLU A 349 -7.53 -16.02 20.86
CA GLU A 349 -6.26 -15.82 21.58
C GLU A 349 -5.39 -14.77 20.88
N ALA A 350 -5.27 -14.86 19.54
CA ALA A 350 -4.50 -13.92 18.74
C ALA A 350 -5.07 -12.50 18.75
N ALA A 351 -6.40 -12.36 18.72
CA ALA A 351 -7.08 -11.08 18.83
C ALA A 351 -6.79 -10.40 20.18
N THR A 352 -6.72 -11.18 21.26
CA THR A 352 -6.41 -10.67 22.60
C THR A 352 -4.95 -10.24 22.72
N ARG A 353 -4.04 -10.98 22.08
CA ARG A 353 -2.60 -10.66 22.04
C ARG A 353 -2.29 -9.36 21.27
N ASN A 354 -3.12 -9.00 20.30
CA ASN A 354 -2.85 -7.87 19.40
C ASN A 354 -3.81 -6.69 19.68
N PRO A 355 -3.34 -5.57 20.26
CA PRO A 355 -4.20 -4.40 20.44
C PRO A 355 -4.53 -3.72 19.10
N GLY A 356 -5.63 -2.96 19.08
CA GLY A 356 -5.99 -2.10 17.95
C GLY A 356 -6.61 -2.84 16.76
N GLU A 357 -6.30 -2.38 15.55
CA GLU A 357 -6.97 -2.82 14.31
C GLU A 357 -6.68 -4.29 13.96
N ALA A 358 -5.45 -4.77 14.20
CA ALA A 358 -5.07 -6.16 13.93
C ALA A 358 -5.91 -7.13 14.78
N GLY A 359 -6.06 -6.87 16.08
CA GLY A 359 -6.89 -7.71 16.96
C GLY A 359 -8.35 -7.72 16.56
N LYS A 360 -8.92 -6.57 16.16
CA LYS A 360 -10.30 -6.50 15.65
C LYS A 360 -10.51 -7.37 14.42
N ARG A 361 -9.58 -7.36 13.46
CA ARG A 361 -9.66 -8.18 12.24
C ARG A 361 -9.56 -9.68 12.54
N LEU A 362 -8.68 -10.07 13.46
CA LEU A 362 -8.55 -11.46 13.92
C LEU A 362 -9.83 -11.93 14.63
N GLY A 363 -10.41 -11.08 15.50
CA GLY A 363 -11.68 -11.36 16.15
C GLY A 363 -12.82 -11.49 15.15
N PHE A 364 -12.90 -10.61 14.16
CA PHE A 364 -13.89 -10.70 13.08
C PHE A 364 -13.73 -11.98 12.26
N LEU A 365 -12.50 -12.39 11.95
CA LEU A 365 -12.24 -13.66 11.27
C LEU A 365 -12.73 -14.84 12.13
N ALA A 366 -12.43 -14.82 13.44
CA ALA A 366 -12.90 -15.84 14.37
C ALA A 366 -14.43 -15.90 14.40
N ASP A 367 -15.12 -14.77 14.53
CA ASP A 367 -16.59 -14.71 14.53
C ASP A 367 -17.17 -15.22 13.20
N ARG A 368 -16.55 -14.89 12.06
CA ARG A 368 -16.97 -15.39 10.74
C ARG A 368 -16.85 -16.91 10.65
N LEU A 369 -15.71 -17.46 11.10
CA LEU A 369 -15.45 -18.91 11.08
C LEU A 369 -16.32 -19.67 12.08
N GLU A 370 -16.57 -19.10 13.26
CA GLU A 370 -17.40 -19.74 14.28
C GLU A 370 -18.87 -19.77 13.87
N LYS A 371 -19.33 -18.70 13.22
CA LYS A 371 -20.75 -18.55 12.93
C LYS A 371 -21.27 -19.59 11.95
N HIS A 372 -20.47 -20.13 11.02
CA HIS A 372 -20.78 -21.26 10.09
C HIS A 372 -22.24 -21.41 9.55
N ASP A 373 -23.07 -20.37 9.68
CA ASP A 373 -24.51 -20.37 9.49
C ASP A 373 -24.94 -19.28 8.50
N GLY A 374 -23.97 -18.55 7.93
CA GLY A 374 -24.20 -17.61 6.84
C GLY A 374 -24.61 -18.32 5.54
N VAL A 375 -24.78 -17.55 4.47
CA VAL A 375 -25.13 -18.10 3.16
C VAL A 375 -24.00 -19.01 2.67
N ASN A 376 -24.33 -20.26 2.38
CA ASN A 376 -23.43 -21.25 1.81
C ASN A 376 -23.37 -21.06 0.30
N PHE A 377 -22.35 -20.33 -0.17
CA PHE A 377 -22.08 -20.15 -1.59
C PHE A 377 -21.22 -21.29 -2.13
N GLU A 378 -21.77 -22.03 -3.08
CA GLU A 378 -21.14 -23.20 -3.65
C GLU A 378 -20.23 -22.84 -4.83
N GLN A 379 -19.13 -23.57 -4.98
CA GLN A 379 -18.21 -23.44 -6.11
C GLN A 379 -18.67 -24.32 -7.28
N LEU A 380 -19.78 -23.91 -7.92
CA LEU A 380 -20.37 -24.57 -9.07
C LEU A 380 -20.51 -23.57 -10.22
N SER A 381 -20.47 -24.04 -11.47
CA SER A 381 -20.97 -23.26 -12.60
C SER A 381 -22.48 -23.08 -12.51
N LEU A 382 -23.03 -22.07 -13.19
CA LEU A 382 -24.47 -21.85 -13.23
C LEU A 382 -25.23 -23.10 -13.73
N LYS A 383 -24.67 -23.80 -14.72
CA LYS A 383 -25.25 -25.05 -15.25
C LYS A 383 -25.31 -26.15 -14.19
N GLU A 384 -24.25 -26.33 -13.41
CA GLU A 384 -24.20 -27.33 -12.35
C GLU A 384 -25.16 -26.98 -11.20
N ALA A 385 -25.25 -25.69 -10.85
CA ALA A 385 -26.20 -25.23 -9.84
C ALA A 385 -27.66 -25.44 -10.25
N LEU A 386 -28.01 -25.16 -11.52
CA LEU A 386 -29.35 -25.45 -12.05
C LEU A 386 -29.68 -26.95 -11.98
N ALA A 387 -28.73 -27.81 -12.39
CA ALA A 387 -28.90 -29.25 -12.31
C ALA A 387 -29.05 -29.75 -10.85
N LYS A 388 -28.28 -29.17 -9.92
CA LYS A 388 -28.38 -29.48 -8.48
C LYS A 388 -29.72 -29.00 -7.91
N ALA A 389 -30.13 -27.77 -8.22
CA ALA A 389 -31.40 -27.20 -7.78
C ALA A 389 -32.59 -28.03 -8.26
N ALA A 390 -32.53 -28.59 -9.48
CA ALA A 390 -33.55 -29.50 -10.00
C ALA A 390 -33.65 -30.79 -9.17
N LYS A 391 -32.51 -31.36 -8.76
CA LYS A 391 -32.47 -32.57 -7.93
C LYS A 391 -32.95 -32.32 -6.50
N GLU A 392 -32.62 -31.16 -5.93
CA GLU A 392 -32.97 -30.79 -4.55
C GLU A 392 -34.36 -30.14 -4.41
N GLY A 393 -35.05 -29.87 -5.51
CA GLY A 393 -36.32 -29.15 -5.49
C GLY A 393 -36.19 -27.69 -5.03
N LYS A 394 -35.01 -27.09 -5.18
CA LYS A 394 -34.71 -25.70 -4.77
C LYS A 394 -34.71 -24.76 -5.96
N GLN A 395 -34.67 -23.45 -5.70
CA GLN A 395 -34.33 -22.43 -6.69
C GLN A 395 -32.81 -22.16 -6.67
N VAL A 396 -32.29 -21.33 -7.59
CA VAL A 396 -30.90 -20.87 -7.57
C VAL A 396 -30.88 -19.39 -7.21
N PHE A 397 -30.04 -19.04 -6.24
CA PHE A 397 -29.73 -17.67 -5.86
C PHE A 397 -28.33 -17.32 -6.35
N VAL A 398 -28.18 -16.23 -7.09
CA VAL A 398 -26.89 -15.78 -7.63
C VAL A 398 -26.60 -14.37 -7.14
N ASP A 399 -25.55 -14.21 -6.35
CA ASP A 399 -24.94 -12.90 -6.07
C ASP A 399 -24.09 -12.47 -7.27
N CYS A 400 -24.65 -11.57 -8.09
CA CYS A 400 -23.96 -10.98 -9.23
C CYS A 400 -23.15 -9.76 -8.75
N TYR A 401 -21.83 -9.91 -8.69
CA TYR A 401 -20.91 -8.90 -8.15
C TYR A 401 -19.78 -8.55 -9.12
N THR A 402 -18.97 -7.55 -8.74
CA THR A 402 -17.64 -7.31 -9.33
C THR A 402 -16.60 -7.07 -8.24
N SER A 403 -15.35 -7.41 -8.52
CA SER A 403 -14.24 -7.32 -7.55
C SER A 403 -13.97 -5.91 -6.99
N TRP A 404 -14.37 -4.86 -7.70
CA TRP A 404 -14.18 -3.45 -7.31
C TRP A 404 -15.43 -2.83 -6.65
N CYS A 405 -16.57 -3.52 -6.65
CA CYS A 405 -17.83 -3.01 -6.10
C CYS A 405 -17.80 -2.93 -4.56
N GLY A 406 -17.75 -1.70 -4.02
CA GLY A 406 -17.77 -1.44 -2.58
C GLY A 406 -19.03 -1.98 -1.86
N PRO A 407 -20.25 -1.69 -2.33
CA PRO A 407 -21.47 -2.22 -1.73
C PRO A 407 -21.57 -3.76 -1.76
N CYS A 408 -21.04 -4.42 -2.78
CA CYS A 408 -20.99 -5.88 -2.88
C CYS A 408 -20.12 -6.47 -1.75
N LYS A 409 -18.93 -5.90 -1.54
CA LYS A 409 -18.06 -6.26 -0.41
C LYS A 409 -18.75 -6.03 0.94
N LYS A 410 -19.59 -5.00 1.04
CA LYS A 410 -20.39 -4.73 2.24
C LYS A 410 -21.42 -5.84 2.49
N LEU A 411 -22.16 -6.30 1.48
CA LEU A 411 -23.08 -7.45 1.61
C LEU A 411 -22.33 -8.71 2.07
N ALA A 412 -21.24 -9.05 1.38
CA ALA A 412 -20.42 -10.23 1.69
C ALA A 412 -19.80 -10.19 3.09
N ARG A 413 -19.58 -9.00 3.66
CA ARG A 413 -19.01 -8.81 5.00
C ARG A 413 -20.07 -8.76 6.10
N GLU A 414 -21.19 -8.09 5.85
CA GLU A 414 -22.12 -7.68 6.91
C GLU A 414 -23.47 -8.39 6.89
N VAL A 415 -23.88 -8.94 5.73
CA VAL A 415 -25.23 -9.50 5.54
C VAL A 415 -25.18 -11.00 5.27
N PHE A 416 -24.45 -11.46 4.24
CA PHE A 416 -24.38 -12.89 3.93
C PHE A 416 -23.79 -13.76 5.05
N PRO A 417 -22.87 -13.26 5.91
CA PRO A 417 -22.40 -14.03 7.05
C PRO A 417 -23.41 -14.15 8.22
N GLN A 418 -24.57 -13.49 8.15
CA GLN A 418 -25.55 -13.51 9.25
C GLN A 418 -26.32 -14.84 9.28
N PRO A 419 -26.43 -15.51 10.45
CA PRO A 419 -27.12 -16.79 10.60
C PRO A 419 -28.57 -16.78 10.11
N GLU A 420 -29.31 -15.71 10.38
CA GLU A 420 -30.71 -15.56 9.96
C GLU A 420 -30.85 -15.48 8.42
N VAL A 421 -29.85 -14.93 7.73
CA VAL A 421 -29.81 -14.86 6.26
C VAL A 421 -29.48 -16.24 5.70
N GLY A 422 -28.43 -16.88 6.21
CA GLY A 422 -28.05 -18.21 5.76
C GLY A 422 -29.14 -19.26 6.02
N LYS A 423 -29.82 -19.21 7.17
CA LYS A 423 -30.96 -20.10 7.46
C LYS A 423 -32.06 -20.03 6.40
N VAL A 424 -32.40 -18.84 5.92
CA VAL A 424 -33.43 -18.65 4.89
C VAL A 424 -32.91 -19.05 3.52
N LEU A 425 -31.71 -18.58 3.15
CA LEU A 425 -31.20 -18.77 1.80
C LEU A 425 -30.77 -20.24 1.56
N ASN A 426 -30.03 -20.84 2.48
CA ASN A 426 -29.53 -22.22 2.34
C ASN A 426 -30.66 -23.26 2.30
N ALA A 427 -31.79 -22.97 2.97
CA ALA A 427 -32.96 -23.83 2.96
C ALA A 427 -33.69 -23.78 1.61
N ARG A 428 -33.72 -22.62 0.95
CA ARG A 428 -34.55 -22.36 -0.24
C ARG A 428 -33.78 -22.44 -1.56
N PHE A 429 -32.49 -22.19 -1.53
CA PHE A 429 -31.69 -21.99 -2.73
C PHE A 429 -30.40 -22.82 -2.73
N VAL A 430 -29.94 -23.14 -3.94
CA VAL A 430 -28.53 -23.37 -4.23
C VAL A 430 -27.91 -21.99 -4.47
N ASN A 431 -26.98 -21.56 -3.62
CA ASN A 431 -26.42 -20.20 -3.68
C ASN A 431 -25.10 -20.18 -4.44
N LEU A 432 -24.93 -19.20 -5.33
CA LEU A 432 -23.72 -18.93 -6.08
C LEU A 432 -23.27 -17.48 -5.92
N GLN A 433 -21.97 -17.24 -6.06
CA GLN A 433 -21.43 -15.92 -6.36
C GLN A 433 -20.73 -15.98 -7.71
N ILE A 434 -21.05 -15.04 -8.59
CA ILE A 434 -20.41 -14.96 -9.91
C ILE A 434 -19.93 -13.52 -10.12
N ASP A 435 -18.62 -13.37 -10.38
CA ASP A 435 -18.04 -12.10 -10.81
C ASP A 435 -18.45 -11.85 -12.26
N MET A 436 -19.28 -10.83 -12.48
CA MET A 436 -19.89 -10.55 -13.78
C MET A 436 -18.90 -10.11 -14.86
N GLU A 437 -17.62 -9.88 -14.51
CA GLU A 437 -16.55 -9.53 -15.44
C GLU A 437 -15.58 -10.70 -15.72
N LYS A 438 -15.75 -11.86 -15.08
CA LYS A 438 -14.83 -13.00 -15.19
C LYS A 438 -15.54 -14.32 -15.46
N GLY A 439 -14.82 -15.27 -16.05
CA GLY A 439 -15.33 -16.62 -16.30
C GLY A 439 -16.64 -16.62 -17.09
N GLU A 440 -17.67 -17.29 -16.57
CA GLU A 440 -19.02 -17.30 -17.18
C GLU A 440 -19.81 -15.99 -16.96
N GLY A 441 -19.33 -15.11 -16.08
CA GLY A 441 -19.99 -13.87 -15.66
C GLY A 441 -20.46 -12.96 -16.79
N PRO A 442 -19.64 -12.64 -17.82
CA PRO A 442 -20.07 -11.78 -18.92
C PRO A 442 -21.25 -12.34 -19.72
N ALA A 443 -21.30 -13.67 -19.89
CA ALA A 443 -22.41 -14.34 -20.57
C ALA A 443 -23.68 -14.31 -19.72
N VAL A 444 -23.56 -14.60 -18.42
CA VAL A 444 -24.66 -14.52 -17.44
C VAL A 444 -25.20 -13.09 -17.35
N SER A 445 -24.32 -12.09 -17.28
CA SER A 445 -24.67 -10.66 -17.24
C SER A 445 -25.51 -10.26 -18.46
N LYS A 446 -25.06 -10.64 -19.67
CA LYS A 446 -25.79 -10.38 -20.91
C LYS A 446 -27.13 -11.12 -20.97
N GLN A 447 -27.16 -12.38 -20.56
CA GLN A 447 -28.36 -13.21 -20.60
C GLN A 447 -29.48 -12.67 -19.70
N PHE A 448 -29.14 -12.20 -18.50
CA PHE A 448 -30.13 -11.77 -17.50
C PHE A 448 -30.25 -10.24 -17.34
N GLY A 449 -29.51 -9.47 -18.14
CA GLY A 449 -29.58 -8.01 -18.19
C GLY A 449 -29.06 -7.34 -16.92
N ILE A 450 -27.91 -7.77 -16.41
CA ILE A 450 -27.33 -7.25 -15.16
C ILE A 450 -26.57 -5.94 -15.42
N ASN A 451 -27.21 -4.81 -15.13
CA ASN A 451 -26.67 -3.47 -15.43
C ASN A 451 -26.16 -2.70 -14.20
N SER A 452 -26.24 -3.29 -13.01
CA SER A 452 -25.90 -2.63 -11.74
C SER A 452 -25.48 -3.66 -10.69
N PHE A 453 -24.59 -3.26 -9.78
CA PHE A 453 -24.05 -4.14 -8.74
C PHE A 453 -24.25 -3.56 -7.32
N PRO A 454 -24.52 -4.41 -6.30
CA PRO A 454 -24.82 -5.84 -6.42
C PRO A 454 -26.20 -6.07 -7.05
N THR A 455 -26.37 -7.17 -7.77
CA THR A 455 -27.70 -7.70 -8.15
C THR A 455 -27.80 -9.13 -7.64
N MET A 456 -28.86 -9.43 -6.88
CA MET A 456 -29.15 -10.77 -6.40
C MET A 456 -30.23 -11.36 -7.32
N LEU A 457 -29.82 -12.26 -8.21
CA LEU A 457 -30.66 -12.90 -9.23
C LEU A 457 -31.22 -14.21 -8.70
N ILE A 458 -32.51 -14.47 -8.96
CA ILE A 458 -33.18 -15.72 -8.55
C ILE A 458 -33.72 -16.43 -9.79
N LEU A 459 -33.37 -17.70 -9.92
CA LEU A 459 -33.72 -18.55 -11.05
C LEU A 459 -34.44 -19.82 -10.58
N ASN A 460 -35.36 -20.33 -11.40
CA ASN A 460 -35.84 -21.70 -11.28
C ASN A 460 -34.80 -22.68 -11.83
N PRO A 461 -34.89 -23.99 -11.49
CA PRO A 461 -33.97 -25.00 -12.00
C PRO A 461 -33.90 -25.17 -13.53
N ASP A 462 -34.95 -24.75 -14.24
CA ASP A 462 -34.98 -24.73 -15.71
C ASP A 462 -34.24 -23.52 -16.32
N GLY A 463 -33.70 -22.63 -15.47
CA GLY A 463 -32.98 -21.42 -15.86
C GLY A 463 -33.87 -20.20 -16.05
N THR A 464 -35.19 -20.30 -15.82
CA THR A 464 -36.09 -19.15 -15.94
C THR A 464 -35.90 -18.16 -14.80
N LYS A 465 -35.83 -16.86 -15.13
CA LYS A 465 -35.69 -15.79 -14.13
C LYS A 465 -37.01 -15.60 -13.38
N VAL A 466 -36.95 -15.76 -12.06
CA VAL A 466 -38.08 -15.52 -11.15
C VAL A 466 -38.10 -14.07 -10.70
N GLY A 467 -36.93 -13.50 -10.40
CA GLY A 467 -36.82 -12.15 -9.89
C GLY A 467 -35.38 -11.69 -9.75
N SER A 468 -35.22 -10.43 -9.36
CA SER A 468 -33.92 -9.86 -9.03
C SER A 468 -34.08 -8.74 -8.01
N ILE A 469 -33.17 -8.68 -7.04
CA ILE A 469 -33.07 -7.59 -6.07
C ILE A 469 -31.82 -6.78 -6.43
N VAL A 470 -31.98 -5.47 -6.63
CA VAL A 470 -30.90 -4.60 -7.12
C VAL A 470 -30.45 -3.63 -6.03
N GLY A 471 -29.14 -3.65 -5.75
CA GLY A 471 -28.49 -2.78 -4.76
C GLY A 471 -28.24 -3.46 -3.41
N TYR A 472 -27.60 -2.71 -2.50
CA TYR A 472 -27.32 -3.17 -1.14
C TYR A 472 -28.56 -3.05 -0.25
N TYR A 473 -28.91 -4.14 0.44
CA TYR A 473 -30.04 -4.23 1.36
C TYR A 473 -29.52 -4.72 2.73
N PRO A 474 -29.82 -4.04 3.84
CA PRO A 474 -29.60 -4.58 5.19
C PRO A 474 -30.40 -5.87 5.41
N THR A 475 -29.98 -6.69 6.37
CA THR A 475 -30.50 -8.04 6.65
C THR A 475 -32.02 -8.14 6.61
N GLU A 476 -32.73 -7.35 7.41
CA GLU A 476 -34.20 -7.39 7.53
C GLU A 476 -34.88 -7.16 6.17
N ARG A 477 -34.46 -6.10 5.47
CA ARG A 477 -35.03 -5.75 4.17
C ARG A 477 -34.71 -6.80 3.10
N LEU A 478 -33.52 -7.40 3.14
CA LEU A 478 -33.17 -8.49 2.22
C LEU A 478 -34.10 -9.69 2.43
N LEU A 479 -34.33 -10.07 3.68
CA LEU A 479 -35.21 -11.19 4.02
C LEU A 479 -36.67 -10.91 3.60
N ASP A 480 -37.15 -9.68 3.77
CA ASP A 480 -38.48 -9.27 3.30
C ASP A 480 -38.63 -9.40 1.78
N GLU A 481 -37.63 -8.97 1.00
CA GLU A 481 -37.67 -9.14 -0.46
C GLU A 481 -37.60 -10.62 -0.86
N ILE A 482 -36.77 -11.41 -0.19
CA ILE A 482 -36.68 -12.86 -0.42
C ILE A 482 -37.99 -13.57 -0.06
N ALA A 483 -38.72 -13.11 0.95
CA ALA A 483 -40.03 -13.67 1.33
C ALA A 483 -41.11 -13.47 0.24
N LYS A 484 -41.01 -12.39 -0.56
CA LYS A 484 -41.94 -12.12 -1.68
C LYS A 484 -41.70 -13.01 -2.90
N VAL A 485 -40.55 -13.68 -2.97
CA VAL A 485 -40.20 -14.58 -4.07
C VAL A 485 -41.04 -15.84 -3.96
N PRO A 486 -41.82 -16.22 -5.00
CA PRO A 486 -42.62 -17.43 -4.98
C PRO A 486 -41.76 -18.67 -4.69
N THR A 487 -42.16 -19.44 -3.69
CA THR A 487 -41.59 -20.76 -3.40
C THR A 487 -42.08 -21.78 -4.43
N ARG A 488 -41.25 -22.79 -4.71
CA ARG A 488 -41.63 -23.93 -5.54
C ARG A 488 -42.13 -25.08 -4.68
#